data_AF-A0A9D2GE83-F1
#
_entry.id   AF-A0A9D2GE83-F1
#
_cell.length_a   1.000
_cell.length_b   1.000
_cell.length_c   1.000
_cell.angle_alpha   90.00
_cell.angle_beta   90.00
_cell.angle_gamma   90.00
#
_symmetry.space_group_name_H-M   'P 1'
#
loop_
_entity.id
_entity.type
_entity.pdbx_description
1 polymer ?
#
loop_
_entity_poly.entity_id
_entity_poly.type
_entity_poly.pdbx_seq_one_letter_code
_entity_poly.pdbx_strand_id
1 'polypeptide(L)' 'MSIGEIVEKWPNTVEVFKKHGMGCLGCAIAHFETLEQGVNAHGIDLDAILCDLTMAATRYNPDEGKCNCGCGKH' A
#
# COMPACT_ATOMS: atom_id res chain seq x y z
N MET A 1 -11.39 -3.46 1.11
CA MET A 1 -10.96 -2.07 1.28
C MET A 1 -10.55 -1.53 -0.08
N SER A 2 -10.90 -0.28 -0.37
CA SER A 2 -10.35 0.42 -1.54
C SER A 2 -8.88 0.72 -1.32
N ILE A 3 -8.15 0.94 -2.41
CA ILE A 3 -6.75 1.39 -2.36
C ILE A 3 -6.66 2.74 -1.62
N GLY A 4 -7.64 3.63 -1.85
CA GLY A 4 -7.76 4.90 -1.12
C GLY A 4 -7.86 4.71 0.39
N GLU A 5 -8.76 3.84 0.86
CA GLU A 5 -8.93 3.55 2.29
C GLU A 5 -7.65 2.97 2.93
N ILE A 6 -6.91 2.12 2.19
CA ILE A 6 -5.65 1.54 2.65
C ILE A 6 -4.60 2.63 2.83
N VAL A 7 -4.45 3.52 1.85
CA VAL A 7 -3.47 4.62 1.88
C VAL A 7 -3.83 5.66 2.94
N GLU A 8 -5.11 5.98 3.12
CA GLU A 8 -5.56 6.90 4.17
C GLU A 8 -5.28 6.34 5.58
N LYS A 9 -5.53 5.03 5.77
CA LYS A 9 -5.32 4.38 7.07
C LYS A 9 -3.84 4.10 7.36
N TRP A 10 -3.06 3.77 6.32
CA TRP A 10 -1.63 3.46 6.42
C TRP A 10 -0.84 4.19 5.33
N PRO A 11 -0.52 5.49 5.51
CA PRO A 11 0.16 6.31 4.50
C PRO A 11 1.49 5.74 3.99
N ASN A 12 2.18 4.94 4.80
CA ASN A 12 3.43 4.28 4.42
C ASN A 12 3.24 3.15 3.39
N THR A 13 2.02 2.67 3.17
CA THR A 13 1.70 1.70 2.11
C THR A 13 1.82 2.28 0.70
N VAL A 14 1.83 3.60 0.55
CA VAL A 14 2.08 4.29 -0.74
C VAL A 14 3.37 3.79 -1.41
N GLU A 15 4.42 3.59 -0.64
CA GLU A 15 5.70 3.11 -1.18
C GLU A 15 5.64 1.64 -1.60
N VAL A 16 4.77 0.83 -0.97
CA VAL A 16 4.51 -0.56 -1.42
C VAL A 16 3.83 -0.53 -2.78
N PHE A 17 2.75 0.22 -2.93
CA PHE A 17 2.05 0.35 -4.21
C PHE A 17 2.97 0.85 -5.34
N LYS A 18 3.83 1.84 -5.08
CA LYS A 18 4.84 2.29 -6.06
C LYS A 18 5.81 1.18 -6.47
N LYS A 19 6.31 0.39 -5.52
CA LYS A 19 7.23 -0.73 -5.80
C LYS A 19 6.59 -1.80 -6.68
N HIS A 20 5.29 -2.03 -6.51
CA HIS A 20 4.51 -2.97 -7.32
C HIS A 20 4.00 -2.37 -8.64
N GLY A 21 4.43 -1.15 -9.02
CA GLY A 21 4.02 -0.53 -10.28
C GLY A 21 2.66 0.17 -10.24
N MET A 22 2.03 0.25 -9.07
CA MET A 22 0.78 0.99 -8.81
C MET A 22 1.07 2.42 -8.31
N GLY A 23 2.05 3.11 -8.89
CA GLY A 23 2.44 4.45 -8.46
C GLY A 23 1.42 5.56 -8.82
N CYS A 24 0.47 5.27 -9.71
CA CYS A 24 -0.56 6.20 -10.18
C CYS A 24 -1.70 6.42 -9.18
N LEU A 25 -1.43 6.34 -7.87
CA LEU A 25 -2.43 6.47 -6.80
C LEU A 25 -3.17 7.82 -6.82
N GLY A 26 -2.64 8.84 -7.49
CA GLY A 26 -3.32 10.13 -7.71
C GLY A 26 -4.36 10.13 -8.82
N CYS A 27 -4.57 9.01 -9.52
CA CYS A 27 -5.69 8.85 -10.43
C CYS A 27 -6.99 8.76 -9.62
N ALA A 28 -7.95 9.63 -9.89
CA ALA A 28 -9.25 9.64 -9.21
C ALA A 28 -9.94 8.26 -9.20
N ILE A 29 -9.70 7.45 -10.23
CA ILE A 29 -10.22 6.09 -10.36
C ILE A 29 -9.61 5.14 -9.32
N ALA A 30 -8.30 5.24 -9.08
CA ALA A 30 -7.59 4.38 -8.15
C ALA A 30 -8.08 4.53 -6.70
N HIS A 31 -8.62 5.69 -6.33
CA HIS A 31 -9.17 5.92 -4.99
C HIS A 31 -10.41 5.07 -4.68
N PHE A 32 -11.20 4.73 -5.70
CA PHE A 32 -12.45 3.98 -5.54
C PHE A 32 -12.31 2.50 -5.92
N GLU A 33 -11.18 2.11 -6.49
CA GLU A 33 -10.90 0.73 -6.87
C GLU A 33 -10.55 -0.12 -5.64
N THR A 34 -11.03 -1.36 -5.60
CA THR A 34 -10.57 -2.32 -4.57
C THR A 34 -9.13 -2.72 -4.83
N LEU A 35 -8.41 -3.13 -3.77
CA LEU A 35 -7.06 -3.66 -3.93
C LEU A 35 -7.00 -4.75 -5.00
N GLU A 36 -7.90 -5.73 -4.92
CA GLU A 36 -7.98 -6.86 -5.84
C GLU A 36 -8.23 -6.44 -7.29
N GLN A 37 -9.13 -5.48 -7.53
CA GLN A 37 -9.37 -4.95 -8.87
C GLN A 37 -8.11 -4.29 -9.44
N GLY A 38 -7.43 -3.47 -8.64
CA GLY A 38 -6.22 -2.78 -9.09
C GLY A 38 -5.05 -3.71 -9.34
N VAL A 39 -4.77 -4.68 -8.45
CA VAL A 39 -3.69 -5.64 -8.75
C VAL A 39 -4.02 -6.54 -9.95
N ASN A 40 -5.27 -6.97 -10.11
CA ASN A 40 -5.67 -7.78 -11.27
C ASN A 40 -5.55 -7.01 -12.59
N ALA A 41 -5.96 -5.73 -12.62
CA ALA A 41 -5.85 -4.87 -13.80
C ALA A 41 -4.38 -4.65 -14.24
N HIS A 42 -3.45 -4.75 -13.30
CA HIS A 42 -2.02 -4.55 -13.52
C HIS A 42 -1.21 -5.86 -13.57
N GLY A 43 -1.85 -7.03 -13.43
CA GLY A 43 -1.18 -8.34 -13.46
C GLY A 43 -0.23 -8.59 -12.29
N ILE A 44 -0.51 -7.98 -11.14
CA ILE A 44 0.29 -8.11 -9.92
C ILE A 44 -0.24 -9.28 -9.09
N ASP A 45 0.66 -10.02 -8.46
CA ASP A 45 0.31 -11.09 -7.52
C ASP A 45 -0.33 -10.49 -6.25
N LEU A 46 -1.60 -10.84 -6.01
CA LEU A 46 -2.37 -10.36 -4.88
C LEU A 46 -1.75 -10.78 -3.54
N ASP A 47 -1.24 -12.00 -3.42
CA ASP A 47 -0.64 -12.50 -2.19
C ASP A 47 0.69 -11.79 -1.89
N ALA A 48 1.47 -11.51 -2.93
CA ALA A 48 2.73 -10.77 -2.80
C ALA A 48 2.51 -9.35 -2.27
N ILE A 49 1.57 -8.59 -2.86
CA ILE A 49 1.30 -7.23 -2.40
C ILE A 49 0.66 -7.21 -1.01
N LEU A 50 -0.22 -8.17 -0.69
CA LEU A 50 -0.85 -8.27 0.63
C LEU A 50 0.19 -8.50 1.73
N CYS A 51 1.20 -9.31 1.47
CA CYS A 51 2.31 -9.53 2.40
C CYS A 51 3.07 -8.23 2.66
N ASP A 52 3.46 -7.50 1.62
CA ASP A 52 4.18 -6.24 1.75
C ASP A 52 3.35 -5.14 2.43
N LEU A 53 2.07 -5.04 2.08
CA LEU A 53 1.12 -4.12 2.72
C LEU A 53 0.96 -4.45 4.20
N THR A 54 0.84 -5.73 4.56
CA THR A 54 0.75 -6.16 5.95
C THR A 54 2.03 -5.82 6.71
N MET A 55 3.20 -6.07 6.12
CA MET A 55 4.48 -5.69 6.73
C MET A 55 4.60 -4.18 6.91
N ALA A 56 4.15 -3.38 5.94
CA ALA A 56 4.12 -1.93 6.05
C ALA A 56 3.14 -1.48 7.14
N ALA A 57 1.90 -1.98 7.15
CA ALA A 57 0.86 -1.58 8.08
C ALA A 57 1.15 -1.97 9.54
N THR A 58 1.70 -3.16 9.79
CA THR A 58 2.03 -3.63 11.15
C THR A 58 3.29 -2.99 11.73
N ARG A 59 4.14 -2.41 10.88
CA ARG A 59 5.32 -1.62 11.29
C ARG A 59 5.03 -0.12 11.36
N TYR A 60 3.77 0.28 11.16
CA TYR A 60 3.32 1.65 11.22
C TYR A 60 2.52 1.89 12.49
N ASN A 61 3.00 2.80 13.35
CA ASN A 61 2.20 3.33 14.45
C ASN A 61 1.55 4.66 14.00
N PRO A 62 0.21 4.70 13.79
CA PRO A 62 -0.48 5.90 13.34
C PRO A 62 -0.37 7.07 14.31
N ASP A 63 -0.20 6.80 15.61
CA ASP A 63 -0.09 7.82 16.67
C ASP A 63 1.30 8.48 16.70
N GLU A 64 2.31 7.86 16.09
CA GLU A 64 3.71 8.30 16.17
C GLU A 64 4.30 8.75 14.82
N GLY A 65 3.58 8.53 13.70
CA GLY A 65 4.03 8.93 12.36
C GLY A 65 5.38 8.33 11.93
N LYS A 66 5.80 7.24 12.57
CA LYS A 66 7.14 6.64 12.41
C LYS A 66 7.03 5.18 11.97
N CYS A 67 7.82 4.85 10.95
CA CYS A 67 8.00 3.48 10.48
C CYS A 67 8.98 2.75 11.44
N ASN A 68 8.47 1.80 12.21
CA ASN A 68 9.24 1.04 13.19
C ASN A 68 9.89 -0.20 12.57
N CYS A 69 10.27 -0.16 11.29
CA CYS A 69 10.70 -1.36 10.55
C CYS A 69 11.99 -2.01 11.05
N GLY A 70 12.77 -1.35 11.92
CA GLY A 70 14.06 -1.85 12.42
C GLY A 70 15.07 -2.21 11.30
N CYS A 71 14.79 -1.80 10.07
CA CYS A 71 15.39 -2.38 8.86
C CYS A 71 16.59 -1.59 8.33
N GLY A 72 16.93 -0.44 8.92
CA GLY A 72 18.18 0.29 8.68
C GLY A 72 18.44 0.76 7.24
N LYS A 73 17.46 0.63 6.33
CA LYS A 73 17.58 0.98 4.91
C LYS A 73 16.24 1.53 4.44
N HIS A 74 16.30 2.70 3.82
CA HIS A 74 15.18 3.35 3.11
C HIS A 74 15.01 2.69 1.74
#